data_AF-A0AAV5SJA2-F1
#
_entry.id   AF-A0AAV5SJA2-F1
#
_cell.length_a   1.000
_cell.length_b   1.000
_cell.length_c   1.000
_cell.angle_alpha   90.00
_cell.angle_beta   90.00
_cell.angle_gamma   90.00
#
_symmetry.space_group_name_H-M   'P 1'
#
loop_
_entity.id
_entity.type
_entity.pdbx_description
1 polymer ?
#
loop_
_entity_poly.entity_id
_entity_poly.type
_entity_poly.pdbx_seq_one_letter_code
_entity_poly.pdbx_strand_id
1 'polypeptide(L)'
;VLAAAQDINLDVAVEPFPLFPAIGGFCNGLLCTWGAVPMQYTFATTVILIGNTGGSIVICILYRHQSLVRGRFKFNELTIRLMQVAIIVIYSAPGILSFSLFFDGTRTDELIDNYAFGDLAWIRERGNYVLFVRSVELVVVLPILT
;
A
#
# COMPACT_ATOMS: atom_id res chain seq x y z
N VAL A 1 5.26 -4.19 15.73
CA VAL A 1 5.98 -5.00 14.73
C VAL A 1 5.66 -4.55 13.32
N LEU A 2 4.39 -4.57 12.88
CA LEU A 2 4.02 -4.12 11.52
C LEU A 2 4.48 -2.69 11.19
N ALA A 3 4.25 -1.73 12.10
CA ALA A 3 4.72 -0.35 11.91
C ALA A 3 6.25 -0.27 11.77
N ALA A 4 7.00 -0.94 12.64
CA ALA A 4 8.47 -0.97 12.53
C ALA A 4 8.95 -1.63 11.23
N ALA A 5 8.27 -2.68 10.76
CA ALA A 5 8.57 -3.30 9.47
C ALA A 5 8.26 -2.34 8.30
N GLN A 6 7.21 -1.54 8.43
CA GLN A 6 6.87 -0.50 7.47
C GLN A 6 7.94 0.60 7.42
N ASP A 7 8.38 1.08 8.57
CA ASP A 7 9.44 2.10 8.65
C ASP A 7 10.74 1.59 8.00
N ILE A 8 11.14 0.36 8.32
CA ILE A 8 12.32 -0.28 7.69
C ILE A 8 12.13 -0.41 6.18
N ASN A 9 10.94 -0.79 5.72
CA ASN A 9 10.67 -0.94 4.29
C ASN A 9 10.69 0.40 3.54
N LEU A 10 10.27 1.49 4.18
CA LEU A 10 10.36 2.84 3.61
C LEU A 10 11.80 3.37 3.60
N ASP A 11 12.61 3.04 4.61
CA ASP A 11 14.02 3.49 4.65
C ASP A 11 14.95 2.66 3.74
N VAL A 12 14.73 1.34 3.67
CA VAL A 12 15.69 0.40 3.06
C VAL A 12 15.29 0.00 1.64
N ALA A 13 14.01 0.14 1.28
CA ALA A 13 13.46 -0.46 0.06
C ALA A 13 12.83 0.56 -0.89
N VAL A 14 11.83 1.33 -0.46
CA VAL A 14 11.07 2.23 -1.34
C VAL A 14 10.90 3.62 -0.73
N GLU A 15 11.17 4.65 -1.52
CA GLU A 15 10.89 6.04 -1.19
C GLU A 15 9.65 6.50 -1.97
N PRO A 16 8.44 6.48 -1.37
CA PRO A 16 7.23 6.90 -2.04
C PRO A 16 7.16 8.43 -2.13
N PHE A 17 6.67 8.95 -3.26
CA PHE A 17 6.39 10.37 -3.43
C PHE A 17 4.95 10.57 -3.96
N PRO A 18 4.14 11.40 -3.29
CA PRO A 18 2.82 11.74 -3.80
C PRO A 18 2.93 12.90 -4.79
N LEU A 19 2.78 12.65 -6.11
CA LEU A 19 2.43 13.70 -7.06
C LEU A 19 0.90 13.72 -7.19
N PHE A 20 0.29 14.89 -7.31
CA PHE A 20 -1.14 14.93 -7.61
C PHE A 20 -1.32 15.08 -9.12
N PRO A 21 -2.07 14.17 -9.81
CA PRO A 21 -2.83 13.03 -9.31
C PRO A 21 -2.10 11.66 -9.33
N ALA A 22 -0.81 11.61 -9.65
CA ALA A 22 -0.03 10.37 -9.79
C ALA A 22 0.74 9.96 -8.52
N ILE A 23 0.49 8.77 -7.99
CA ILE A 23 1.32 8.24 -6.88
C ILE A 23 2.49 7.49 -7.48
N GLY A 24 3.70 7.82 -7.03
CA GLY A 24 4.90 7.12 -7.48
C GLY A 24 5.83 6.83 -6.32
N GLY A 25 6.95 6.23 -6.66
CA GLY A 25 8.07 6.14 -5.74
C GLY A 25 9.33 5.69 -6.45
N PHE A 26 10.44 5.87 -5.76
CA PHE A 26 11.74 5.40 -6.19
C PHE A 26 12.11 4.12 -5.46
N CYS A 27 12.77 3.21 -6.18
CA CYS A 27 13.44 2.05 -5.60
C CYS A 27 14.94 2.37 -5.54
N ASN A 28 15.32 3.24 -4.60
CA ASN A 28 16.72 3.68 -4.40
C ASN A 28 17.34 3.16 -3.10
N GLY A 29 16.61 2.35 -2.33
CA GLY A 29 17.15 1.74 -1.12
C GLY A 29 18.15 0.60 -1.39
N LEU A 30 18.83 0.15 -0.34
CA LEU A 30 19.82 -0.94 -0.35
C LEU A 30 19.33 -2.18 -1.12
N LEU A 31 18.07 -2.56 -0.90
CA LEU A 31 17.44 -3.72 -1.54
C LEU A 31 17.34 -3.60 -3.07
N CYS A 32 17.16 -2.38 -3.56
CA CYS A 32 17.05 -2.10 -4.99
C CYS A 32 18.43 -1.97 -5.64
N THR A 33 19.39 -1.34 -4.96
CA THR A 33 20.78 -1.23 -5.46
C THR A 33 21.48 -2.57 -5.59
N TRP A 34 21.13 -3.56 -4.76
CA TRP A 34 21.69 -4.91 -4.87
C TRP A 34 21.03 -5.76 -5.96
N GLY A 35 20.05 -5.21 -6.70
CA GLY A 35 19.39 -5.90 -7.81
C GLY A 35 18.64 -7.17 -7.41
N ALA A 36 18.42 -7.37 -6.11
CA ALA A 36 17.89 -8.63 -5.58
C ALA A 36 16.37 -8.73 -5.67
N VAL A 37 15.66 -7.60 -5.70
CA VAL A 37 14.18 -7.57 -5.64
C VAL A 37 13.60 -6.65 -6.72
N PRO A 38 12.71 -7.17 -7.59
CA PRO A 38 11.95 -6.34 -8.54
C PRO A 38 11.06 -5.30 -7.83
N MET A 39 11.00 -4.08 -8.37
CA MET A 39 10.26 -2.96 -7.77
C MET A 39 8.80 -3.28 -7.44
N GLN A 40 8.13 -4.04 -8.31
CA GLN A 40 6.74 -4.46 -8.12
C GLN A 40 6.49 -5.09 -6.75
N TYR A 41 7.41 -5.93 -6.29
CA TYR A 41 7.25 -6.64 -5.03
C TYR A 41 7.49 -5.70 -3.85
N THR A 42 8.44 -4.79 -3.95
CA THR A 42 8.73 -3.83 -2.90
C THR A 42 7.56 -2.87 -2.66
N PHE A 43 6.94 -2.36 -3.73
CA PHE A 43 5.72 -1.57 -3.60
C PHE A 43 4.53 -2.38 -3.10
N ALA A 44 4.36 -3.63 -3.58
CA ALA A 44 3.33 -4.52 -3.06
C ALA A 44 3.46 -4.74 -1.55
N THR A 45 4.68 -5.02 -1.07
CA THR A 45 4.98 -5.15 0.36
C THR A 45 4.65 -3.88 1.12
N THR A 46 4.99 -2.71 0.59
CA THR A 46 4.67 -1.41 1.20
C THR A 46 3.15 -1.25 1.39
N VAL A 47 2.35 -1.52 0.35
CA VAL A 47 0.89 -1.38 0.42
C VAL A 47 0.28 -2.40 1.38
N ILE A 48 0.78 -3.64 1.39
CA ILE A 48 0.32 -4.68 2.32
C ILE A 48 0.63 -4.28 3.78
N LEU A 49 1.81 -3.73 4.06
CA LEU A 49 2.20 -3.32 5.41
C LEU A 49 1.38 -2.13 5.90
N ILE A 50 1.16 -1.12 5.05
CA ILE A 50 0.28 0.02 5.37
C ILE A 50 -1.15 -0.47 5.62
N GLY A 51 -1.69 -1.28 4.71
CA GLY A 51 -3.04 -1.85 4.83
C GLY A 51 -3.24 -2.64 6.13
N ASN A 52 -2.31 -3.54 6.44
CA ASN A 52 -2.38 -4.35 7.67
C ASN A 52 -2.14 -3.53 8.94
N THR A 53 -1.39 -2.43 8.87
CA THR A 53 -1.27 -1.48 9.97
C THR A 53 -2.60 -0.80 10.24
N GLY A 54 -3.29 -0.32 9.19
CA GLY A 54 -4.67 0.20 9.27
C GLY A 54 -5.65 -0.84 9.83
N GLY A 55 -5.62 -2.07 9.28
CA GLY A 55 -6.43 -3.18 9.76
C GLY A 55 -6.20 -3.50 11.23
N SER A 56 -4.95 -3.46 11.70
CA SER A 56 -4.60 -3.66 13.12
C SER A 56 -5.22 -2.60 14.02
N ILE A 57 -5.23 -1.33 13.61
CA ILE A 57 -5.88 -0.24 14.36
C ILE A 57 -7.38 -0.51 14.48
N VAL A 58 -8.05 -0.89 13.38
CA VAL A 58 -9.48 -1.22 13.38
C VAL A 58 -9.77 -2.40 14.30
N ILE A 59 -8.95 -3.46 14.25
CA ILE A 59 -9.06 -4.62 15.14
C ILE A 59 -8.92 -4.19 16.61
N CYS A 60 -7.93 -3.35 16.93
CA CYS A 60 -7.75 -2.82 18.29
C CYS A 60 -9.00 -2.05 18.77
N ILE A 61 -9.58 -1.21 17.92
CA ILE A 61 -10.82 -0.48 18.23
C ILE A 61 -11.98 -1.45 18.47
N LEU A 62 -12.13 -2.48 17.64
CA LEU A 62 -13.16 -3.51 17.80
C LEU A 62 -13.02 -4.23 19.14
N TYR A 63 -11.83 -4.71 19.50
CA TYR A 63 -11.59 -5.38 20.78
C TYR A 63 -11.89 -4.45 21.97
N ARG A 64 -11.45 -3.18 21.89
CA ARG A 64 -11.74 -2.19 22.92
C ARG A 64 -13.25 -1.95 23.07
N HIS A 65 -13.97 -1.79 21.96
CA HIS A 65 -15.42 -1.64 21.97
C HIS A 65 -16.12 -2.87 22.60
N GLN A 66 -15.72 -4.08 22.21
CA GLN A 66 -16.28 -5.32 22.73
C GLN A 66 -15.99 -5.55 24.23
N SER A 67 -14.91 -4.98 24.76
CA SER A 67 -14.61 -5.03 26.19
C SER A 67 -15.55 -4.18 27.06
N LEU A 68 -16.08 -3.08 26.49
CA LEU A 68 -16.96 -2.13 27.18
C LEU A 68 -18.44 -2.48 27.04
N VAL A 69 -18.82 -3.06 25.90
CA VAL A 69 -20.21 -3.35 25.58
C VAL A 69 -20.74 -4.55 26.35
N ARG A 70 -21.98 -4.41 26.85
CA ARG A 70 -22.74 -5.47 27.51
C ARG A 70 -24.10 -5.65 26.81
N GLY A 71 -24.63 -6.87 26.82
CA GLY A 71 -25.95 -7.17 26.25
C GLY A 71 -25.93 -7.38 24.73
N ARG A 72 -26.94 -6.87 24.01
CA ARG A 72 -27.26 -7.18 22.61
C ARG A 72 -26.16 -6.87 21.58
N PHE A 73 -25.25 -5.95 21.91
CA PHE A 73 -24.15 -5.54 21.02
C PHE A 73 -22.84 -6.31 21.26
N LYS A 74 -22.82 -7.27 22.19
CA LYS A 74 -21.67 -8.13 22.44
C LYS A 74 -21.63 -9.26 21.42
N PHE A 75 -20.57 -9.31 20.63
CA PHE A 75 -20.37 -10.37 19.66
C PHE A 75 -19.80 -11.64 20.31
N ASN A 76 -20.05 -12.77 19.67
CA ASN A 76 -19.42 -14.03 20.07
C ASN A 76 -17.93 -14.02 19.67
N GLU A 77 -17.11 -14.78 20.38
CA GLU A 77 -15.67 -14.86 20.12
C GLU A 77 -15.38 -15.34 18.69
N LEU A 78 -16.18 -16.29 18.19
CA LEU A 78 -16.10 -16.76 16.80
C LEU A 78 -16.32 -15.62 15.81
N THR A 79 -17.33 -14.77 16.04
CA THR A 79 -17.63 -13.63 15.18
C THR A 79 -16.47 -12.64 15.16
N ILE A 80 -15.83 -12.37 16.32
CA ILE A 80 -14.67 -11.48 16.40
C ILE A 80 -13.48 -12.05 15.62
N ARG A 81 -13.20 -13.35 15.74
CA ARG A 81 -12.13 -14.01 14.96
C ARG A 81 -12.42 -13.97 13.46
N LEU A 82 -13.67 -14.20 13.04
CA LEU A 82 -14.07 -14.09 11.63
C LEU A 82 -13.91 -12.67 11.10
N MET A 83 -14.30 -11.66 11.88
CA MET A 83 -14.10 -10.24 11.54
C MET A 83 -12.62 -9.90 11.41
N GLN A 84 -11.77 -10.40 12.32
CA GLN A 84 -10.32 -10.20 12.25
C GLN A 84 -9.72 -10.77 10.96
N VAL A 85 -10.07 -12.02 10.61
CA VAL A 85 -9.61 -12.65 9.36
C VAL A 85 -10.12 -11.86 8.15
N ALA A 86 -11.41 -11.48 8.14
CA ALA A 86 -11.99 -10.70 7.05
C ALA A 86 -11.29 -9.36 6.87
N ILE A 87 -10.99 -8.63 7.95
CA ILE A 87 -10.24 -7.36 7.91
C ILE A 87 -8.86 -7.58 7.29
N ILE A 88 -8.08 -8.55 7.79
CA ILE A 88 -6.74 -8.82 7.25
C ILE A 88 -6.79 -9.13 5.74
N VAL A 89 -7.76 -9.94 5.30
CA VAL A 89 -7.94 -10.28 3.89
C VAL A 89 -8.31 -9.05 3.07
N ILE A 90 -9.27 -8.24 3.53
CA ILE A 90 -9.72 -7.02 2.83
C ILE A 90 -8.57 -6.01 2.67
N TYR A 91 -7.73 -5.84 3.67
CA TYR A 91 -6.60 -4.89 3.60
C TYR A 91 -5.39 -5.44 2.83
N SER A 92 -5.23 -6.75 2.74
CA SER A 92 -4.10 -7.37 2.02
C SER A 92 -4.39 -7.62 0.54
N ALA A 93 -5.64 -7.94 0.18
CA ALA A 93 -6.02 -8.31 -1.18
C ALA A 93 -5.73 -7.21 -2.23
N PRO A 94 -5.97 -5.91 -1.98
CA PRO A 94 -5.68 -4.87 -2.95
C PRO A 94 -4.19 -4.78 -3.28
N GLY A 95 -3.31 -4.84 -2.26
CA GLY A 95 -1.87 -4.79 -2.49
C GLY A 95 -1.36 -5.96 -3.34
N ILE A 96 -1.90 -7.15 -3.12
CA ILE A 96 -1.52 -8.34 -3.91
C ILE A 96 -2.07 -8.23 -5.34
N LEU A 97 -3.36 -7.93 -5.50
CA LEU A 97 -4.01 -7.92 -6.81
C LEU A 97 -3.52 -6.76 -7.68
N SER A 98 -3.42 -5.55 -7.14
CA SER A 98 -2.98 -4.37 -7.90
C SER A 98 -1.55 -4.54 -8.43
N PHE A 99 -0.62 -5.01 -7.60
CA PHE A 99 0.79 -5.12 -8.01
C PHE A 99 1.16 -6.43 -8.69
N SER A 100 0.38 -7.51 -8.53
CA SER A 100 0.65 -8.77 -9.24
C SER A 100 -0.02 -8.83 -10.61
N LEU A 101 -1.16 -8.17 -10.81
CA LEU A 101 -1.94 -8.27 -12.05
C LEU A 101 -1.90 -7.01 -12.92
N PHE A 102 -1.74 -5.83 -12.32
CA PHE A 102 -1.83 -4.54 -13.03
C PHE A 102 -0.50 -3.77 -13.09
N PHE A 103 0.60 -4.39 -12.65
CA PHE A 103 1.92 -3.79 -12.78
C PHE A 103 2.38 -3.84 -14.23
N ASP A 104 2.41 -2.68 -14.89
CA ASP A 104 2.92 -2.53 -16.25
C ASP A 104 3.93 -1.37 -16.28
N GLY A 105 5.18 -1.71 -16.56
CA GLY A 105 6.27 -0.73 -16.69
C GLY A 105 6.11 0.18 -17.91
N THR A 106 5.54 -0.32 -19.00
CA THR A 106 5.39 0.47 -20.25
C THR A 106 4.42 1.64 -20.05
N ARG A 107 3.33 1.40 -19.32
CA ARG A 107 2.38 2.42 -18.92
C ARG A 107 2.99 3.48 -18.01
N THR A 108 3.99 3.13 -17.20
CA THR A 108 4.71 4.11 -16.37
C THR A 108 5.46 5.13 -17.23
N ASP A 109 6.14 4.66 -18.27
CA ASP A 109 6.91 5.54 -19.16
C ASP A 109 5.98 6.44 -20.01
N GLU A 110 4.89 5.88 -20.53
CA GLU A 110 3.86 6.66 -21.24
C GLU A 110 3.26 7.77 -20.36
N LEU A 111 3.11 7.51 -19.06
CA LEU A 111 2.59 8.47 -18.10
C LEU A 111 3.57 9.62 -17.82
N ILE A 112 4.89 9.36 -17.88
CA ILE A 112 5.91 10.41 -17.77
C ILE A 112 5.87 11.30 -19.01
N ASP A 113 5.85 10.69 -20.18
CA ASP A 113 5.93 11.43 -21.45
C ASP A 113 4.64 12.26 -21.73
N ASN A 114 3.49 11.79 -21.26
CA ASN A 114 2.18 12.43 -21.48
C ASN A 114 1.61 13.15 -20.25
N TYR A 115 2.43 13.49 -19.26
CA TYR A 115 1.93 14.10 -18.02
C TYR A 115 1.41 15.53 -18.25
N ALA A 116 0.12 15.74 -18.00
CA ALA A 116 -0.56 17.00 -18.31
C ALA A 116 -0.12 18.21 -17.47
N PHE A 117 0.56 17.98 -16.34
CA PHE A 117 0.86 19.03 -15.35
C PHE A 117 2.35 19.44 -15.31
N GLY A 118 3.16 18.98 -16.26
CA GLY A 118 4.57 19.38 -16.37
C GLY A 118 5.48 18.26 -16.87
N ASP A 119 6.73 18.61 -17.18
CA ASP A 119 7.75 17.66 -17.59
C ASP A 119 8.26 16.85 -16.39
N LEU A 120 8.05 15.53 -16.45
CA LEU A 120 8.48 14.57 -15.44
C LEU A 120 9.76 13.81 -15.84
N ALA A 121 10.43 14.19 -16.94
CA ALA A 121 11.63 13.50 -17.43
C ALA A 121 12.76 13.42 -16.39
N TRP A 122 12.85 14.39 -15.48
CA TRP A 122 13.83 14.40 -14.37
C TRP A 122 13.74 13.18 -13.45
N ILE A 123 12.58 12.50 -13.39
CA ILE A 123 12.40 11.27 -12.59
C ILE A 123 13.32 10.16 -13.12
N ARG A 124 13.58 10.13 -14.43
CA ARG A 124 14.46 9.14 -15.09
C ARG A 124 15.90 9.24 -14.62
N GLU A 125 16.34 10.44 -14.24
CA GLU A 125 17.72 10.68 -13.79
C GLU A 125 17.98 10.18 -12.37
N ARG A 126 16.93 9.91 -11.59
CA ARG A 126 17.05 9.51 -10.18
C ARG A 126 17.20 8.01 -9.96
N GLY A 127 17.08 7.19 -11.00
CA GLY A 127 17.25 5.74 -10.92
C GLY A 127 15.96 4.98 -11.22
N ASN A 128 15.72 3.90 -10.47
CA ASN A 128 14.60 3.00 -10.69
C ASN A 128 13.30 3.61 -10.13
N TYR A 129 12.31 3.86 -10.99
CA TYR A 129 11.05 4.52 -10.62
C TYR A 129 9.82 3.69 -11.03
N VAL A 130 8.69 3.98 -10.37
CA VAL A 130 7.37 3.57 -10.81
C VAL A 130 6.35 4.68 -10.56
N LEU A 131 5.42 4.86 -11.48
CA LEU A 131 4.32 5.82 -11.38
C LEU A 131 3.00 5.12 -11.67
N PHE A 132 2.04 5.39 -10.81
CA PHE A 132 0.67 4.96 -10.96
C PHE A 132 -0.21 6.20 -11.05
N VAL A 133 -0.82 6.43 -12.22
CA VAL A 133 -1.90 7.41 -12.31
C VAL A 133 -3.14 6.84 -11.64
N ARG A 134 -3.79 7.68 -10.81
CA ARG A 134 -5.10 7.43 -10.21
C ARG A 134 -6.10 7.01 -11.28
N SER A 135 -6.32 5.70 -11.44
CA SER A 135 -7.52 5.16 -12.07
C SER A 135 -8.60 4.99 -11.00
N VAL A 136 -9.87 4.91 -11.41
CA VAL A 136 -11.02 4.66 -10.52
C VAL A 136 -10.81 3.39 -9.67
N GLU A 137 -9.99 2.45 -10.13
CA GLU A 137 -9.63 1.22 -9.42
C GLU A 137 -8.67 1.46 -8.24
N LEU A 138 -7.72 2.40 -8.39
CA LEU A 138 -6.79 2.81 -7.32
C LEU A 138 -7.49 3.68 -6.26
N VAL A 139 -8.59 4.35 -6.65
CA VAL A 139 -9.50 5.10 -5.77
C VAL A 139 -10.30 4.19 -4.83
N VAL A 140 -10.42 2.88 -5.09
CA VAL A 140 -11.09 1.96 -4.15
C VAL A 140 -10.17 1.57 -2.97
N VAL A 141 -8.85 1.62 -3.14
CA VAL A 141 -7.87 1.19 -2.14
C VAL A 141 -7.54 2.28 -1.11
N LEU A 142 -7.49 3.54 -1.55
CA LEU A 142 -7.13 4.69 -0.71
C LEU A 142 -8.16 5.16 0.33
N PRO A 143 -9.48 5.14 0.11
CA PRO A 143 -10.46 5.63 1.09
C PRO A 143 -10.71 4.63 2.22
N ILE A 144 -10.12 3.41 2.14
CA ILE A 144 -10.11 2.47 3.26
C ILE A 144 -9.03 2.88 4.29
N LEU A 145 -8.09 3.77 3.92
CA LEU A 145 -6.98 4.24 4.75
C LEU A 145 -7.12 5.69 5.26
N THR A 146 -8.23 6.38 4.95
CA THR A 146 -8.57 7.73 5.45
C THR A 146 -9.93 7.74 6.12
#